data_AF-A0A955VEY4-F1
#
_entry.id   AF-A0A955VEY4-F1
#
_cell.length_a   1.000
_cell.length_b   1.000
_cell.length_c   1.000
_cell.angle_alpha   90.00
_cell.angle_beta   90.00
_cell.angle_gamma   90.00
#
_symmetry.space_group_name_H-M   'P 1'
#
loop_
_entity.id
_entity.type
_entity.pdbx_description
1 polymer ?
#
loop_
_entity_poly.entity_id
_entity_poly.type
_entity_poly.pdbx_seq_one_letter_code
_entity_poly.pdbx_strand_id
1 'polypeptide(L)'
;MSDAARCVVCGHEAPPAETATVRSNVRAFSAEAFPVWRCAACRSVHAGAEVDLDAYYAGYPVHEVPLDWRTRPMYDLQRRRLMKAGLRRDGRVLDYGAGGGAFLAHLAEARFPNAFGYDPYSKRYSDRAVLAPGAYDCVVSQDVIEHVADPLAFLEEQRDLVRPGGLVAVGTPDAAGVDLARPEAFVHALHQPYHRHILSREALRAAGEARGLRVVRHWRTMYVNTRWPFINSRFVALVMKARDDTLDAAIEPPSPKLVLWLPWTVLVGLFGSFFATPSEMMTIFERID
;
A
#
# COMPACT_ATOMS: atom_id res chain seq x y z
N MET A 1 5.72 -2.97 -33.41
CA MET A 1 4.54 -2.17 -32.98
C MET A 1 4.11 -2.77 -31.66
N SER A 2 4.00 -1.98 -30.58
CA SER A 2 3.50 -2.53 -29.32
C SER A 2 2.05 -2.94 -29.51
N ASP A 3 1.70 -4.16 -29.14
CA ASP A 3 0.31 -4.62 -29.15
C ASP A 3 -0.54 -3.74 -28.23
N ALA A 4 -1.82 -3.60 -28.57
CA ALA A 4 -2.77 -2.86 -27.76
C ALA A 4 -3.00 -3.59 -26.43
N ALA A 5 -2.95 -2.84 -25.33
CA ALA A 5 -3.26 -3.34 -23.99
C ALA A 5 -4.55 -2.69 -23.50
N ARG A 6 -5.44 -3.49 -22.88
CA ARG A 6 -6.67 -3.00 -22.24
C ARG A 6 -6.43 -2.72 -20.77
N CYS A 7 -6.68 -1.49 -20.34
CA CYS A 7 -6.53 -1.08 -18.94
C CYS A 7 -7.74 -1.52 -18.09
N VAL A 8 -7.49 -2.33 -17.06
CA VAL A 8 -8.55 -2.79 -16.11
C VAL A 8 -9.13 -1.66 -15.25
N VAL A 9 -8.42 -0.53 -15.11
CA VAL A 9 -8.84 0.60 -14.27
C VAL A 9 -9.76 1.58 -15.00
N CYS A 10 -9.49 1.86 -16.29
CA CYS A 10 -10.25 2.86 -17.06
C CYS A 10 -10.88 2.34 -18.36
N GLY A 11 -10.64 1.08 -18.72
CA GLY A 11 -11.18 0.47 -19.94
C GLY A 11 -10.50 0.92 -21.24
N HIS A 12 -9.57 1.87 -21.20
CA HIS A 12 -8.86 2.35 -22.39
C HIS A 12 -8.05 1.21 -23.04
N GLU A 13 -8.15 1.10 -24.36
CA GLU A 13 -7.49 0.09 -25.17
C GLU A 13 -6.62 0.77 -26.23
N ALA A 14 -5.31 0.75 -26.01
CA ALA A 14 -4.31 1.37 -26.87
C ALA A 14 -2.91 0.81 -26.54
N PRO A 15 -1.89 1.07 -27.35
CA PRO A 15 -0.51 0.82 -26.96
C PRO A 15 -0.17 1.55 -25.64
N PRO A 16 0.64 0.95 -24.75
CA PRO A 16 1.11 1.62 -23.54
C PRO A 16 1.86 2.92 -23.85
N ALA A 17 1.73 3.89 -22.94
CA ALA A 17 2.51 5.13 -23.05
C ALA A 17 3.98 4.94 -22.69
N GLU A 18 4.26 4.03 -21.74
CA GLU A 18 5.60 3.66 -21.27
C GLU A 18 5.61 2.16 -20.99
N THR A 19 6.78 1.53 -21.17
CA THR A 19 7.04 0.14 -20.78
C THR A 19 8.40 0.08 -20.11
N ALA A 20 8.55 -0.80 -19.12
CA ALA A 20 9.84 -1.08 -18.50
C ALA A 20 9.91 -2.55 -18.08
N THR A 21 11.12 -3.01 -17.77
CA THR A 21 11.34 -4.28 -17.07
C THR A 21 11.93 -3.95 -15.71
N VAL A 22 11.40 -4.58 -14.66
CA VAL A 22 11.83 -4.35 -13.28
C VAL A 22 12.12 -5.69 -12.62
N ARG A 23 13.23 -5.78 -11.88
CA ARG A 23 13.57 -6.99 -11.12
C ARG A 23 12.59 -7.22 -9.97
N SER A 24 12.53 -8.46 -9.48
CA SER A 24 11.98 -8.70 -8.14
C SER A 24 12.86 -8.04 -7.08
N ASN A 25 12.21 -7.45 -6.08
CA ASN A 25 12.86 -7.00 -4.85
C ASN A 25 12.73 -8.00 -3.70
N VAL A 26 12.21 -9.21 -3.93
CA VAL A 26 12.20 -10.28 -2.92
C VAL A 26 13.39 -11.19 -3.18
N ARG A 27 14.21 -11.47 -2.15
CA ARG A 27 15.50 -12.15 -2.32
C ARG A 27 15.36 -13.51 -3.01
N ALA A 28 14.33 -14.27 -2.67
CA ALA A 28 14.04 -15.59 -3.26
C ALA A 28 13.89 -15.55 -4.79
N PHE A 29 13.47 -14.42 -5.36
CA PHE A 29 13.19 -14.25 -6.78
C PHE A 29 14.04 -13.13 -7.41
N SER A 30 15.11 -12.70 -6.74
CA SER A 30 15.92 -11.53 -7.12
C SER A 30 16.62 -11.64 -8.49
N ALA A 31 16.73 -12.85 -9.04
CA ALA A 31 17.26 -13.10 -10.38
C ALA A 31 16.21 -12.93 -11.49
N GLU A 32 14.93 -12.77 -11.14
CA GLU A 32 13.82 -12.62 -12.08
C GLU A 32 13.47 -11.16 -12.29
N ALA A 33 12.93 -10.87 -13.48
CA ALA A 33 12.46 -9.54 -13.84
C ALA A 33 11.18 -9.62 -14.67
N PHE A 34 10.32 -8.63 -14.48
CA PHE A 34 8.95 -8.64 -14.98
C PHE A 34 8.68 -7.39 -15.81
N PRO A 35 7.99 -7.53 -16.94
CA PRO A 35 7.56 -6.39 -17.72
C PRO A 35 6.47 -5.62 -16.96
N VAL A 36 6.48 -4.30 -17.05
CA VAL A 36 5.42 -3.41 -16.60
C VAL A 36 5.12 -2.38 -17.68
N TRP A 37 3.90 -1.86 -17.67
CA TRP A 37 3.46 -0.89 -18.67
C TRP A 37 2.53 0.16 -18.06
N ARG A 38 2.51 1.36 -18.65
CA ARG A 38 1.66 2.47 -18.22
C ARG A 38 0.52 2.73 -19.19
N CYS A 39 -0.70 2.82 -18.66
CA CYS A 39 -1.86 3.23 -19.44
C CYS A 39 -1.70 4.66 -19.98
N ALA A 40 -2.00 4.86 -21.26
CA ALA A 40 -1.94 6.18 -21.91
C ALA A 40 -3.01 7.17 -21.41
N ALA A 41 -4.16 6.68 -20.95
CA ALA A 41 -5.27 7.51 -20.49
C ALA A 41 -5.18 7.83 -18.99
N CYS A 42 -5.30 6.82 -18.12
CA CYS A 42 -5.38 7.05 -16.68
C CYS A 42 -4.01 7.07 -15.97
N ARG A 43 -2.92 6.80 -16.69
CA ARG A 43 -1.53 6.81 -16.18
C ARG A 43 -1.20 5.79 -15.08
N SER A 44 -2.12 4.88 -14.77
CA SER A 44 -1.87 3.71 -13.92
C SER A 44 -0.81 2.80 -14.53
N VAL A 45 -0.05 2.12 -13.68
CA VAL A 45 0.98 1.13 -14.07
C VAL A 45 0.44 -0.27 -13.81
N HIS A 46 0.71 -1.20 -14.71
CA HIS A 46 0.24 -2.57 -14.63
C HIS A 46 1.41 -3.54 -14.86
N ALA A 47 1.34 -4.71 -14.22
CA ALA A 47 2.13 -5.86 -14.59
C ALA A 47 1.85 -6.23 -16.06
N GLY A 48 2.90 -6.59 -16.79
CA GLY A 48 2.83 -6.95 -18.20
C GLY A 48 2.56 -8.43 -18.47
N ALA A 49 2.64 -9.27 -17.45
CA ALA A 49 2.32 -10.69 -17.53
C ALA A 49 1.62 -11.14 -16.24
N GLU A 50 0.67 -12.07 -16.38
CA GLU A 50 0.19 -12.82 -15.23
C GLU A 50 1.22 -13.89 -14.85
N VAL A 51 1.35 -14.12 -13.55
CA VAL A 51 2.25 -15.13 -13.00
C VAL A 51 1.50 -15.98 -11.98
N ASP A 52 2.06 -17.14 -11.66
CA ASP A 52 1.59 -17.97 -10.54
C ASP A 52 1.96 -17.30 -9.20
N LEU A 53 1.08 -16.43 -8.69
CA LEU A 53 1.31 -15.69 -7.46
C LEU A 53 1.48 -16.59 -6.24
N ASP A 54 0.87 -17.78 -6.20
CA ASP A 54 1.00 -18.70 -5.06
C ASP A 54 2.45 -19.13 -4.89
N ALA A 55 3.16 -19.37 -5.99
CA ALA A 55 4.60 -19.67 -5.98
C ALA A 55 5.42 -18.50 -5.40
N TYR A 56 5.10 -17.25 -5.75
CA TYR A 56 5.80 -16.07 -5.24
C TYR A 56 5.47 -15.75 -3.78
N TYR A 57 4.23 -16.00 -3.35
CA TYR A 57 3.81 -15.79 -1.96
C TYR A 57 4.40 -16.84 -1.02
N ALA A 58 4.70 -18.05 -1.49
CA ALA A 58 5.36 -19.09 -0.69
C ALA A 58 6.75 -18.66 -0.17
N GLY A 59 7.42 -17.74 -0.87
CA GLY A 59 8.71 -17.17 -0.49
C GLY A 59 8.64 -15.73 0.05
N TYR A 60 7.46 -15.23 0.38
CA TYR A 60 7.29 -13.82 0.74
C TYR A 60 7.83 -13.50 2.15
N PRO A 61 8.65 -12.45 2.33
CA PRO A 61 9.30 -12.23 3.62
C PRO A 61 8.38 -11.59 4.68
N VAL A 62 7.23 -11.05 4.28
CA VAL A 62 6.36 -10.24 5.14
C VAL A 62 5.02 -10.94 5.37
N HIS A 63 4.93 -11.73 6.44
CA HIS A 63 3.68 -12.44 6.79
C HIS A 63 3.06 -11.98 8.12
N GLU A 64 3.88 -11.64 9.12
CA GLU A 64 3.39 -11.30 10.47
C GLU A 64 4.26 -10.20 11.10
N VAL A 65 4.00 -8.94 10.72
CA VAL A 65 4.69 -7.80 11.31
C VAL A 65 4.20 -7.60 12.75
N PRO A 66 5.07 -7.66 13.78
CA PRO A 66 4.64 -7.51 15.17
C PRO A 66 4.32 -6.06 15.52
N LEU A 67 3.48 -5.88 16.55
CA LEU A 67 3.30 -4.58 17.19
C LEU A 67 4.44 -4.32 18.18
N ASP A 68 5.42 -3.51 17.79
CA ASP A 68 6.60 -3.19 18.57
C ASP A 68 6.86 -1.66 18.61
N TRP A 69 7.97 -1.24 19.19
CA TRP A 69 8.32 0.17 19.27
C TRP A 69 8.51 0.87 17.92
N ARG A 70 8.83 0.13 16.84
CA ARG A 70 9.04 0.65 15.48
C ARG A 70 7.73 0.80 14.73
N THR A 71 6.81 -0.14 14.90
CA THR A 71 5.53 -0.14 14.18
C THR A 71 4.47 0.72 14.87
N ARG A 72 4.57 0.90 16.19
CA ARG A 72 3.68 1.79 16.98
C ARG A 72 3.54 3.21 16.40
N PRO A 73 4.62 3.93 16.06
CA PRO A 73 4.50 5.27 15.46
C PRO A 73 3.81 5.28 14.10
N MET A 74 3.95 4.21 13.31
CA MET A 74 3.31 4.06 12.00
C MET A 74 1.80 3.89 12.17
N TYR A 75 1.37 2.97 13.04
CA TYR A 75 -0.04 2.75 13.34
C TYR A 75 -0.68 3.93 14.07
N ASP A 76 0.08 4.67 14.89
CA ASP A 76 -0.38 5.93 15.49
C ASP A 76 -0.61 7.02 14.42
N LEU A 77 0.28 7.12 13.42
CA LEU A 77 0.04 8.00 12.26
C LEU A 77 -1.21 7.59 11.48
N GLN A 78 -1.38 6.30 11.18
CA GLN A 78 -2.56 5.78 10.50
C GLN A 78 -3.84 6.12 11.26
N ARG A 79 -3.92 5.74 12.54
CA ARG A 79 -5.04 6.04 13.44
C ARG A 79 -5.36 7.53 13.47
N ARG A 80 -4.36 8.40 13.61
CA ARG A 80 -4.57 9.87 13.60
C ARG A 80 -5.13 10.38 12.28
N ARG A 81 -4.72 9.82 11.14
CA ARG A 81 -5.27 10.18 9.82
C ARG A 81 -6.74 9.80 9.71
N LEU A 82 -7.10 8.60 10.18
CA LEU A 82 -8.50 8.15 10.22
C LEU A 82 -9.36 9.06 11.13
N MET A 83 -8.87 9.37 12.33
CA MET A 83 -9.55 10.30 13.25
C MET A 83 -9.71 11.70 12.62
N LYS A 84 -8.70 12.19 11.91
CA LYS A 84 -8.76 13.49 11.19
C LYS A 84 -9.76 13.49 10.03
N ALA A 85 -10.11 12.31 9.51
CA ALA A 85 -11.14 12.13 8.50
C ALA A 85 -12.55 11.94 9.09
N GLY A 86 -12.68 11.81 10.42
CA GLY A 86 -13.98 11.71 11.10
C GLY A 86 -14.23 10.39 11.81
N LEU A 87 -13.27 9.44 11.81
CA LEU A 87 -13.40 8.23 12.61
C LEU A 87 -13.57 8.60 14.09
N ARG A 88 -14.53 7.96 14.75
CA ARG A 88 -14.73 8.06 16.19
C ARG A 88 -14.15 6.84 16.90
N ARG A 89 -13.79 7.00 18.17
CA ARG A 89 -13.20 5.91 18.98
C ARG A 89 -14.17 4.73 19.19
N ASP A 90 -15.46 5.02 19.26
CA ASP A 90 -16.54 4.04 19.43
C ASP A 90 -17.03 3.47 18.09
N GLY A 91 -16.54 3.96 16.95
CA GLY A 91 -16.93 3.48 15.63
C GLY A 91 -16.44 2.07 15.33
N ARG A 92 -17.21 1.32 14.54
CA ARG A 92 -16.82 0.00 14.03
C ARG A 92 -15.81 0.14 12.90
N VAL A 93 -14.60 -0.36 13.12
CA VAL A 93 -13.49 -0.30 12.15
C VAL A 93 -13.18 -1.69 11.65
N LEU A 94 -13.15 -1.88 10.33
CA LEU A 94 -12.60 -3.07 9.69
C LEU A 94 -11.20 -2.76 9.15
N ASP A 95 -10.23 -3.59 9.50
CA ASP A 95 -8.92 -3.66 8.85
C ASP A 95 -8.95 -4.79 7.81
N TYR A 96 -9.05 -4.42 6.53
CA TYR A 96 -9.09 -5.32 5.38
C TYR A 96 -7.68 -5.46 4.80
N GLY A 97 -7.10 -6.66 4.92
CA GLY A 97 -5.65 -6.89 4.81
C GLY A 97 -4.97 -6.86 6.17
N ALA A 98 -5.64 -7.33 7.23
CA ALA A 98 -5.14 -7.24 8.60
C ALA A 98 -3.84 -8.03 8.88
N GLY A 99 -3.46 -8.98 8.01
CA GLY A 99 -2.30 -9.84 8.19
C GLY A 99 -2.28 -10.53 9.56
N GLY A 100 -1.21 -10.26 10.33
CA GLY A 100 -1.04 -10.73 11.71
C GLY A 100 -1.85 -9.96 12.78
N GLY A 101 -2.54 -8.87 12.42
CA GLY A 101 -3.40 -8.09 13.31
C GLY A 101 -2.68 -7.04 14.16
N ALA A 102 -1.49 -6.56 13.76
CA ALA A 102 -0.74 -5.57 14.52
C ALA A 102 -1.46 -4.20 14.60
N PHE A 103 -2.15 -3.77 13.55
CA PHE A 103 -2.96 -2.56 13.61
C PHE A 103 -4.17 -2.73 14.55
N LEU A 104 -4.82 -3.90 14.55
CA LEU A 104 -5.90 -4.23 15.49
C LEU A 104 -5.43 -4.22 16.94
N ALA A 105 -4.26 -4.79 17.22
CA ALA A 105 -3.65 -4.72 18.54
C ALA A 105 -3.37 -3.26 18.95
N HIS A 106 -2.89 -2.43 18.02
CA HIS A 106 -2.68 -1.00 18.26
C HIS A 106 -3.99 -0.28 18.56
N LEU A 107 -5.07 -0.57 17.83
CA LEU A 107 -6.40 -0.01 18.06
C LEU A 107 -6.96 -0.43 19.43
N ALA A 108 -6.76 -1.67 19.85
CA ALA A 108 -7.15 -2.16 21.16
C ALA A 108 -6.44 -1.38 22.30
N GLU A 109 -5.12 -1.22 22.23
CA GLU A 109 -4.35 -0.40 23.19
C GLU A 109 -4.77 1.07 23.17
N ALA A 110 -5.17 1.57 22.01
CA ALA A 110 -5.70 2.90 21.79
C ALA A 110 -7.14 3.11 22.28
N ARG A 111 -7.78 2.06 22.83
CA ARG A 111 -9.17 2.03 23.30
C ARG A 111 -10.19 2.26 22.17
N PHE A 112 -10.01 1.58 21.04
CA PHE A 112 -11.02 1.41 19.99
C PHE A 112 -11.63 0.02 20.16
N PRO A 113 -12.73 -0.14 20.92
CA PRO A 113 -13.25 -1.45 21.31
C PRO A 113 -13.87 -2.24 20.14
N ASN A 114 -14.21 -1.55 19.05
CA ASN A 114 -14.97 -2.11 17.93
C ASN A 114 -14.09 -2.28 16.67
N ALA A 115 -12.91 -2.87 16.83
CA ALA A 115 -11.99 -3.16 15.72
C ALA A 115 -12.09 -4.62 15.28
N PHE A 116 -12.23 -4.84 13.97
CA PHE A 116 -12.40 -6.14 13.33
C PHE A 116 -11.35 -6.30 12.24
N GLY A 117 -10.89 -7.52 11.99
CA GLY A 117 -9.89 -7.82 10.97
C GLY A 117 -10.40 -8.80 9.94
N TYR A 118 -10.02 -8.58 8.68
CA TYR A 118 -10.16 -9.56 7.62
C TYR A 118 -8.87 -9.63 6.81
N ASP A 119 -8.41 -10.84 6.49
CA ASP A 119 -7.34 -11.10 5.54
C ASP A 119 -7.46 -12.55 5.04
N PRO A 120 -7.65 -12.78 3.72
CA PRO A 120 -7.85 -14.11 3.17
C PRO A 120 -6.66 -15.07 3.38
N TYR A 121 -5.45 -14.54 3.58
CA TYR A 121 -4.23 -15.32 3.78
C TYR A 121 -3.84 -15.44 5.27
N SER A 122 -4.59 -14.80 6.17
CA SER A 122 -4.34 -14.88 7.60
C SER A 122 -4.95 -16.13 8.23
N LYS A 123 -4.18 -16.82 9.07
CA LYS A 123 -4.69 -17.94 9.88
C LYS A 123 -5.74 -17.50 10.90
N ARG A 124 -5.70 -16.24 11.35
CA ARG A 124 -6.54 -15.71 12.43
C ARG A 124 -7.73 -14.87 11.93
N TYR A 125 -7.57 -14.19 10.79
CA TYR A 125 -8.52 -13.20 10.30
C TYR A 125 -9.13 -13.56 8.94
N SER A 126 -9.18 -14.84 8.56
CA SER A 126 -9.69 -15.28 7.24
C SER A 126 -11.20 -15.47 7.14
N ASP A 127 -11.94 -15.29 8.24
CA ASP A 127 -13.40 -15.50 8.24
C ASP A 127 -14.13 -14.38 7.47
N ARG A 128 -14.70 -14.73 6.31
CA ARG A 128 -15.50 -13.80 5.48
C ARG A 128 -16.80 -13.37 6.14
N ALA A 129 -17.28 -14.03 7.20
CA ALA A 129 -18.49 -13.61 7.91
C ALA A 129 -18.37 -12.19 8.51
N VAL A 130 -17.14 -11.71 8.73
CA VAL A 130 -16.87 -10.33 9.16
C VAL A 130 -17.18 -9.30 8.05
N LEU A 131 -17.23 -9.70 6.78
CA LEU A 131 -17.47 -8.83 5.63
C LEU A 131 -18.98 -8.53 5.43
N ALA A 132 -19.63 -8.08 6.49
CA ALA A 132 -21.05 -7.73 6.48
C ALA A 132 -21.27 -6.35 5.81
N PRO A 133 -22.12 -6.25 4.76
CA PRO A 133 -22.44 -4.97 4.12
C PRO A 133 -23.04 -3.95 5.10
N GLY A 134 -22.64 -2.69 4.97
CA GLY A 134 -23.13 -1.55 5.75
C GLY A 134 -22.78 -1.61 7.23
N ALA A 135 -21.92 -2.55 7.65
CA ALA A 135 -21.70 -2.82 9.05
C ALA A 135 -20.69 -1.86 9.69
N TYR A 136 -19.83 -1.21 8.89
CA TYR A 136 -18.68 -0.45 9.40
C TYR A 136 -18.86 1.07 9.27
N ASP A 137 -18.32 1.78 10.26
CA ASP A 137 -18.13 3.23 10.20
C ASP A 137 -16.88 3.59 9.40
N CYS A 138 -15.90 2.70 9.37
CA CYS A 138 -14.65 2.86 8.65
C CYS A 138 -14.10 1.50 8.21
N VAL A 139 -13.73 1.39 6.94
CA VAL A 139 -12.93 0.29 6.42
C VAL A 139 -11.56 0.84 6.03
N VAL A 140 -10.51 0.22 6.52
CA VAL A 140 -9.12 0.55 6.25
C VAL A 140 -8.52 -0.58 5.45
N SER A 141 -7.80 -0.25 4.38
CA SER A 141 -7.02 -1.20 3.61
C SER A 141 -5.69 -0.57 3.23
N GLN A 142 -4.58 -1.14 3.67
CA GLN A 142 -3.24 -0.71 3.30
C GLN A 142 -2.54 -1.85 2.57
N ASP A 143 -1.90 -1.54 1.45
CA ASP A 143 -1.10 -2.50 0.69
C ASP A 143 -1.92 -3.72 0.23
N VAL A 144 -3.11 -3.48 -0.35
CA VAL A 144 -4.03 -4.55 -0.81
C VAL A 144 -4.51 -4.32 -2.24
N ILE A 145 -5.03 -3.14 -2.56
CA ILE A 145 -5.68 -2.86 -3.85
C ILE A 145 -4.74 -3.09 -5.03
N GLU A 146 -3.42 -2.97 -4.84
CA GLU A 146 -2.42 -3.22 -5.85
C GLU A 146 -2.14 -4.70 -6.10
N HIS A 147 -2.51 -5.58 -5.16
CA HIS A 147 -2.34 -7.03 -5.24
C HIS A 147 -3.56 -7.76 -5.83
N VAL A 148 -4.74 -7.13 -5.82
CA VAL A 148 -5.97 -7.76 -6.32
C VAL A 148 -6.04 -7.77 -7.84
N ALA A 149 -6.74 -8.77 -8.39
CA ALA A 149 -6.94 -8.90 -9.84
C ALA A 149 -7.81 -7.78 -10.42
N ASP A 150 -8.85 -7.38 -9.67
CA ASP A 150 -9.81 -6.37 -10.09
C ASP A 150 -9.90 -5.26 -9.03
N PRO A 151 -9.13 -4.15 -9.19
CA PRO A 151 -9.14 -3.05 -8.23
C PRO A 151 -10.48 -2.30 -8.21
N LEU A 152 -11.27 -2.42 -9.28
CA LEU A 152 -12.57 -1.77 -9.41
C LEU A 152 -13.65 -2.52 -8.63
N ALA A 153 -13.67 -3.86 -8.70
CA ALA A 153 -14.51 -4.71 -7.87
C ALA A 153 -14.12 -4.62 -6.39
N PHE A 154 -12.81 -4.55 -6.10
CA PHE A 154 -12.31 -4.35 -4.74
C PHE A 154 -12.86 -3.05 -4.11
N LEU A 155 -12.75 -1.91 -4.81
CA LEU A 155 -13.28 -0.64 -4.31
C LEU A 155 -14.79 -0.66 -4.06
N GLU A 156 -15.52 -1.42 -4.88
CA GLU A 156 -16.96 -1.64 -4.69
C GLU A 156 -17.26 -2.48 -3.44
N GLU A 157 -16.52 -3.57 -3.20
CA GLU A 157 -16.62 -4.33 -1.94
C GLU A 157 -16.33 -3.44 -0.72
N GLN A 158 -15.26 -2.63 -0.77
CA GLN A 158 -14.93 -1.71 0.33
C GLN A 158 -16.04 -0.68 0.59
N ARG A 159 -16.65 -0.12 -0.47
CA ARG A 159 -17.83 0.77 -0.37
C ARG A 159 -18.98 0.06 0.33
N ASP A 160 -19.27 -1.18 -0.07
CA ASP A 160 -20.43 -1.91 0.45
C ASP A 160 -20.31 -2.28 1.92
N LEU A 161 -19.09 -2.47 2.41
CA LEU A 161 -18.83 -2.77 3.81
C LEU A 161 -19.12 -1.59 4.75
N VAL A 162 -19.05 -0.35 4.24
CA VAL A 162 -19.36 0.84 5.05
C VAL A 162 -20.82 1.25 4.92
N ARG A 163 -21.40 1.74 6.01
CA ARG A 163 -22.71 2.41 5.98
C ARG A 163 -22.64 3.72 5.18
N PRO A 164 -23.78 4.27 4.71
CA PRO A 164 -23.83 5.64 4.18
C PRO A 164 -23.22 6.64 5.18
N GLY A 165 -22.36 7.53 4.69
CA GLY A 165 -21.54 8.44 5.50
C GLY A 165 -20.31 7.81 6.17
N GLY A 166 -20.08 6.50 5.99
CA GLY A 166 -18.91 5.78 6.49
C GLY A 166 -17.67 5.99 5.62
N LEU A 167 -16.50 5.68 6.17
CA LEU A 167 -15.20 5.99 5.58
C LEU A 167 -14.53 4.78 4.93
N VAL A 168 -13.99 4.94 3.72
CA VAL A 168 -13.11 3.95 3.08
C VAL A 168 -11.71 4.54 2.96
N ALA A 169 -10.73 3.97 3.66
CA ALA A 169 -9.36 4.44 3.69
C ALA A 169 -8.45 3.47 2.92
N VAL A 170 -7.91 3.91 1.78
CA VAL A 170 -7.03 3.12 0.91
C VAL A 170 -5.62 3.70 0.97
N GLY A 171 -4.65 2.90 1.39
CA GLY A 171 -3.21 3.19 1.28
C GLY A 171 -2.57 2.24 0.27
N THR A 172 -1.83 2.79 -0.68
CA THR A 172 -1.28 2.06 -1.83
C THR A 172 -0.22 2.92 -2.54
N PRO A 173 0.68 2.34 -3.36
CA PRO A 173 1.58 3.10 -4.21
C PRO A 173 0.84 4.04 -5.18
N ASP A 174 1.46 5.17 -5.54
CA ASP A 174 0.94 6.17 -6.48
C ASP A 174 1.71 6.09 -7.81
N ALA A 175 1.06 5.60 -8.86
CA ALA A 175 1.68 5.49 -10.18
C ALA A 175 2.11 6.85 -10.76
N ALA A 176 1.51 7.96 -10.32
CA ALA A 176 1.93 9.30 -10.75
C ALA A 176 3.31 9.68 -10.19
N GLY A 177 3.76 9.02 -9.12
CA GLY A 177 5.08 9.22 -8.52
C GLY A 177 6.17 8.28 -9.03
N VAL A 178 5.83 7.29 -9.86
CA VAL A 178 6.76 6.30 -10.41
C VAL A 178 7.25 6.76 -11.78
N ASP A 179 8.56 6.77 -12.00
CA ASP A 179 9.18 7.07 -13.29
C ASP A 179 9.72 5.77 -13.92
N LEU A 180 9.05 5.29 -14.97
CA LEU A 180 9.40 4.03 -15.65
C LEU A 180 10.65 4.14 -16.52
N ALA A 181 11.20 5.34 -16.75
CA ALA A 181 12.53 5.47 -17.36
C ALA A 181 13.65 5.09 -16.37
N ARG A 182 13.34 4.99 -15.06
CA ARG A 182 14.27 4.61 -13.99
C ARG A 182 13.63 3.59 -13.04
N PRO A 183 13.20 2.41 -13.54
CA PRO A 183 12.37 1.48 -12.78
C PRO A 183 13.04 1.00 -11.49
N GLU A 184 14.36 0.81 -11.49
CA GLU A 184 15.13 0.42 -10.30
C GLU A 184 15.04 1.42 -9.15
N ALA A 185 14.89 2.72 -9.43
CA ALA A 185 14.69 3.73 -8.37
C ALA A 185 13.33 3.59 -7.67
N PHE A 186 12.41 2.83 -8.26
CA PHE A 186 11.05 2.58 -7.79
C PHE A 186 10.78 1.09 -7.61
N VAL A 187 11.81 0.25 -7.51
CA VAL A 187 11.68 -1.21 -7.41
C VAL A 187 10.77 -1.63 -6.26
N HIS A 188 10.77 -0.89 -5.15
CA HIS A 188 9.90 -1.15 -3.99
C HIS A 188 8.46 -0.69 -4.15
N ALA A 189 8.20 0.35 -4.96
CA ALA A 189 6.83 0.75 -5.28
C ALA A 189 6.24 -0.14 -6.38
N LEU A 190 7.07 -0.58 -7.33
CA LEU A 190 6.70 -1.49 -8.42
C LEU A 190 6.51 -2.93 -7.96
N HIS A 191 7.30 -3.37 -6.98
CA HIS A 191 7.19 -4.64 -6.24
C HIS A 191 6.72 -5.83 -7.08
N GLN A 192 7.36 -6.06 -8.24
CA GLN A 192 6.97 -7.14 -9.13
C GLN A 192 7.43 -8.51 -8.59
N PRO A 193 6.63 -9.57 -8.81
CA PRO A 193 5.35 -9.59 -9.55
C PRO A 193 4.11 -9.38 -8.67
N TYR A 194 4.28 -8.96 -7.42
CA TYR A 194 3.21 -8.88 -6.41
C TYR A 194 2.21 -7.72 -6.66
N HIS A 195 2.70 -6.54 -7.06
CA HIS A 195 1.81 -5.42 -7.41
C HIS A 195 1.33 -5.58 -8.86
N ARG A 196 0.10 -6.06 -9.02
CA ARG A 196 -0.54 -6.25 -10.33
C ARG A 196 -0.89 -4.91 -10.96
N HIS A 197 -1.43 -3.99 -10.17
CA HIS A 197 -1.98 -2.72 -10.65
C HIS A 197 -1.68 -1.58 -9.67
N ILE A 198 -0.89 -0.60 -10.08
CA ILE A 198 -0.66 0.61 -9.30
C ILE A 198 -1.50 1.71 -9.92
N LEU A 199 -2.53 2.14 -9.20
CA LEU A 199 -3.41 3.21 -9.66
C LEU A 199 -2.68 4.55 -9.57
N SER A 200 -2.88 5.42 -10.57
CA SER A 200 -2.57 6.84 -10.36
C SER A 200 -3.58 7.40 -9.37
N ARG A 201 -3.17 8.44 -8.63
CA ARG A 201 -4.08 9.17 -7.74
C ARG A 201 -5.36 9.63 -8.42
N GLU A 202 -5.27 10.17 -9.63
CA GLU A 202 -6.41 10.64 -10.39
C GLU A 202 -7.33 9.47 -10.77
N ALA A 203 -6.75 8.32 -11.13
CA ALA A 203 -7.50 7.11 -11.41
C ALA A 203 -8.18 6.53 -10.16
N LEU A 204 -7.50 6.50 -9.01
CA LEU A 204 -8.07 6.06 -7.74
C LEU A 204 -9.23 6.97 -7.31
N ARG A 205 -9.06 8.30 -7.43
CA ARG A 205 -10.14 9.26 -7.17
C ARG A 205 -11.34 9.01 -8.08
N ALA A 206 -11.12 8.97 -9.40
CA ALA A 206 -12.19 8.79 -10.37
C ALA A 206 -12.91 7.44 -10.21
N ALA A 207 -12.17 6.37 -9.92
CA ALA A 207 -12.74 5.06 -9.65
C ALA A 207 -13.62 5.05 -8.39
N GLY A 208 -13.20 5.75 -7.33
CA GLY A 208 -14.02 5.94 -6.13
C GLY A 208 -15.28 6.77 -6.41
N GLU A 209 -15.14 7.92 -7.06
CA GLU A 209 -16.27 8.83 -7.37
C GLU A 209 -17.34 8.15 -8.23
N ALA A 210 -16.93 7.33 -9.21
CA ALA A 210 -17.83 6.52 -10.01
C ALA A 210 -18.62 5.46 -9.21
N ARG A 211 -18.23 5.20 -7.95
CA ARG A 211 -18.83 4.22 -7.03
C ARG A 211 -19.51 4.89 -5.83
N GLY A 212 -19.88 6.17 -5.93
CA GLY A 212 -20.55 6.88 -4.82
C GLY A 212 -19.63 7.20 -3.64
N LEU A 213 -18.31 7.19 -3.85
CA LEU A 213 -17.33 7.57 -2.83
C LEU A 213 -16.79 8.98 -3.10
N ARG A 214 -16.82 9.86 -2.10
CA ARG A 214 -16.28 11.22 -2.17
C ARG A 214 -14.97 11.32 -1.40
N VAL A 215 -13.91 11.86 -2.02
CA VAL A 215 -12.64 12.10 -1.31
C VAL A 215 -12.84 13.13 -0.20
N VAL A 216 -12.50 12.77 1.04
CA VAL A 216 -12.49 13.68 2.19
C VAL A 216 -11.09 14.10 2.59
N ARG A 217 -10.09 13.23 2.39
CA ARG A 217 -8.68 13.49 2.69
C ARG A 217 -7.77 12.72 1.75
N HIS A 218 -6.62 13.30 1.46
CA HIS A 218 -5.58 12.65 0.67
C HIS A 218 -4.19 13.05 1.17
N TRP A 219 -3.27 12.09 1.22
CA TRP A 219 -1.87 12.27 1.56
C TRP A 219 -0.98 11.65 0.50
N ARG A 220 0.11 12.32 0.14
CA ARG A 220 1.16 11.85 -0.80
C ARG A 220 2.21 10.95 -0.15
N THR A 221 1.85 10.33 0.97
CA THR A 221 2.74 9.51 1.78
C THR A 221 1.91 8.45 2.48
N MET A 222 2.48 7.26 2.65
CA MET A 222 1.89 6.15 3.38
C MET A 222 1.99 6.31 4.91
N TYR A 223 1.31 5.44 5.64
CA TYR A 223 1.31 5.41 7.11
C TYR A 223 2.68 5.10 7.72
N VAL A 224 3.59 4.51 6.95
CA VAL A 224 4.98 4.23 7.35
C VAL A 224 5.89 5.47 7.36
N ASN A 225 5.48 6.58 6.74
CA ASN A 225 6.29 7.81 6.68
C ASN A 225 6.04 8.72 7.90
N THR A 226 6.57 8.34 9.05
CA THR A 226 6.35 9.06 10.32
C THR A 226 7.39 10.17 10.56
N ARG A 227 7.08 11.11 11.48
CA ARG A 227 8.04 12.11 11.96
C ARG A 227 8.91 11.61 13.13
N TRP A 228 8.74 10.35 13.52
CA TRP A 228 9.57 9.77 14.57
C TRP A 228 10.98 9.52 14.02
N PRO A 229 12.04 9.88 14.77
CA PRO A 229 13.43 9.62 14.36
C PRO A 229 13.62 8.18 13.88
N PHE A 230 14.21 8.02 12.69
CA PHE A 230 14.55 6.73 12.09
C PHE A 230 13.36 5.82 11.76
N ILE A 231 12.13 6.34 11.78
CA ILE A 231 10.91 5.61 11.39
C ILE A 231 10.21 6.40 10.28
N ASN A 232 10.80 6.38 9.10
CA ASN A 232 10.26 7.04 7.91
C ASN A 232 10.67 6.29 6.64
N SER A 233 9.93 6.48 5.55
CA SER A 233 10.13 5.69 4.32
C SER A 233 11.51 5.91 3.69
N ARG A 234 12.08 7.12 3.80
CA ARG A 234 13.44 7.41 3.28
C ARG A 234 14.52 6.69 4.08
N PHE A 235 14.35 6.58 5.39
CA PHE A 235 15.28 5.82 6.23
C PHE A 235 15.18 4.32 5.94
N VAL A 236 13.98 3.77 5.77
CA VAL A 236 13.80 2.36 5.38
C VAL A 236 14.44 2.07 4.02
N ALA A 237 14.23 2.95 3.03
CA ALA A 237 14.90 2.85 1.73
C ALA A 237 16.44 2.88 1.84
N LEU A 238 16.98 3.70 2.74
CA LEU A 238 18.42 3.72 3.00
C LEU A 238 18.92 2.42 3.63
N VAL A 239 18.16 1.83 4.57
CA VAL A 239 18.50 0.56 5.21
C VAL A 239 18.53 -0.58 4.19
N MET A 240 17.52 -0.67 3.32
CA MET A 240 17.48 -1.66 2.25
C MET A 240 18.67 -1.49 1.29
N LYS A 241 18.92 -0.26 0.83
CA LYS A 241 20.01 0.06 -0.10
C LYS A 241 21.41 -0.15 0.48
N ALA A 242 21.57 -0.06 1.81
CA ALA A 242 22.83 -0.37 2.49
C ALA A 242 23.14 -1.88 2.52
N ARG A 243 22.20 -2.73 2.06
CA ARG A 243 22.37 -4.17 1.88
C ARG A 243 22.28 -4.55 0.39
N ASP A 244 21.27 -5.33 0.03
CA ASP A 244 21.01 -5.90 -1.29
C ASP A 244 19.79 -5.25 -1.98
N ASP A 245 19.23 -4.18 -1.38
CA ASP A 245 18.09 -3.43 -1.94
C ASP A 245 16.87 -4.33 -2.20
N THR A 246 16.68 -5.32 -1.30
CA THR A 246 15.53 -6.22 -1.25
C THR A 246 14.57 -5.84 -0.12
N LEU A 247 13.31 -6.28 -0.22
CA LEU A 247 12.30 -6.10 0.81
C LEU A 247 12.69 -6.82 2.11
N ASP A 248 13.33 -7.98 2.01
CA ASP A 248 13.88 -8.75 3.13
C ASP A 248 14.76 -7.88 4.05
N ALA A 249 15.59 -7.02 3.47
CA ALA A 249 16.47 -6.13 4.22
C ALA A 249 15.72 -5.10 5.11
N ALA A 250 14.44 -4.83 4.85
CA ALA A 250 13.63 -3.91 5.66
C ALA A 250 13.26 -4.47 7.04
N ILE A 251 13.16 -5.80 7.16
CA ILE A 251 12.77 -6.48 8.40
C ILE A 251 13.98 -7.07 9.16
N GLU A 252 15.14 -7.12 8.52
CA GLU A 252 16.40 -7.52 9.13
C GLU A 252 16.99 -6.40 10.02
N PRO A 253 17.89 -6.73 10.97
CA PRO A 253 18.65 -5.72 11.70
C PRO A 253 19.43 -4.78 10.76
N PRO A 254 19.59 -3.48 11.06
CA PRO A 254 20.30 -2.55 10.19
C PRO A 254 21.73 -3.01 9.87
N SER A 255 22.19 -2.76 8.64
CA SER A 255 23.56 -3.10 8.20
C SER A 255 24.63 -2.30 8.95
N PRO A 256 25.75 -2.91 9.39
CA PRO A 256 26.89 -2.16 9.89
C PRO A 256 27.44 -1.14 8.88
N LYS A 257 27.24 -1.37 7.56
CA LYS A 257 27.67 -0.45 6.49
C LYS A 257 27.03 0.93 6.58
N LEU A 258 25.91 1.09 7.31
CA LEU A 258 25.31 2.41 7.56
C LEU A 258 26.26 3.37 8.28
N VAL A 259 27.23 2.85 9.04
CA VAL A 259 28.27 3.66 9.71
C VAL A 259 29.18 4.37 8.71
N LEU A 260 29.37 3.80 7.51
CA LEU A 260 30.20 4.41 6.46
C LEU A 260 29.56 5.69 5.91
N TRP A 261 28.27 5.89 6.14
CA TRP A 261 27.48 7.01 5.65
C TRP A 261 26.89 7.84 6.81
N LEU A 262 27.48 7.76 8.00
CA LEU A 262 26.86 8.19 9.26
C LEU A 262 26.24 9.60 9.22
N PRO A 263 26.89 10.65 8.68
CA PRO A 263 26.26 11.98 8.62
C PRO A 263 24.99 11.99 7.78
N TRP A 264 24.99 11.30 6.64
CA TRP A 264 23.83 11.16 5.76
C TRP A 264 22.74 10.27 6.39
N THR A 265 23.14 9.16 7.00
CA THR A 265 22.23 8.25 7.71
C THR A 265 21.48 8.96 8.83
N VAL A 266 22.16 9.79 9.63
CA VAL A 266 21.53 10.59 10.69
C VAL A 266 20.60 11.65 10.10
N LEU A 267 21.03 12.37 9.07
CA LEU A 267 20.20 13.37 8.40
C LEU A 267 18.90 12.76 7.85
N VAL A 268 19.00 11.65 7.12
CA VAL A 268 17.83 10.93 6.57
C VAL A 268 16.99 10.29 7.68
N GLY A 269 17.63 9.76 8.72
CA GLY A 269 16.93 9.22 9.89
C GLY A 269 16.04 10.26 10.57
N LEU A 270 16.56 11.47 10.80
CA LEU A 270 15.84 12.54 11.50
C LEU A 270 14.84 13.28 10.61
N PHE A 271 15.20 13.54 9.35
CA PHE A 271 14.44 14.45 8.48
C PHE A 271 13.87 13.81 7.21
N GLY A 272 14.13 12.52 6.97
CA GLY A 272 13.71 11.80 5.77
C GLY A 272 12.22 11.92 5.46
N SER A 273 11.39 12.04 6.50
CA SER A 273 9.93 12.18 6.34
C SER A 273 9.48 13.44 5.60
N PHE A 274 10.29 14.50 5.58
CA PHE A 274 9.99 15.76 4.89
C PHE A 274 10.22 15.71 3.38
N PHE A 275 11.02 14.75 2.90
CA PHE A 275 11.40 14.61 1.49
C PHE A 275 11.20 13.17 0.99
N ALA A 276 10.11 12.54 1.45
CA ALA A 276 9.67 11.25 0.95
C ALA A 276 9.38 11.30 -0.56
N THR A 277 9.72 10.22 -1.26
CA THR A 277 9.37 10.05 -2.67
C THR A 277 7.84 9.99 -2.78
N PRO A 278 7.20 10.75 -3.69
CA PRO A 278 5.75 10.78 -3.81
C PRO A 278 5.19 9.58 -4.59
N SER A 279 5.80 8.40 -4.44
CA SER A 279 5.41 7.13 -5.07
C SER A 279 4.39 6.35 -4.24
N GLU A 280 3.88 6.97 -3.18
CA GLU A 280 3.01 6.37 -2.17
C GLU A 280 1.85 7.31 -1.87
N MET A 281 0.68 6.77 -1.58
CA MET A 281 -0.47 7.59 -1.20
C MET A 281 -1.38 6.94 -0.17
N MET A 282 -2.17 7.78 0.49
CA MET A 282 -3.33 7.36 1.25
C MET A 282 -4.50 8.28 0.91
N THR A 283 -5.62 7.71 0.47
CA THR A 283 -6.84 8.43 0.18
C THR A 283 -7.95 7.90 1.08
N ILE A 284 -8.65 8.82 1.74
CA ILE A 284 -9.84 8.48 2.51
C ILE A 284 -11.05 9.06 1.78
N PHE A 285 -12.00 8.18 1.53
CA PHE A 285 -13.29 8.46 0.95
C PHE A 285 -14.39 8.40 2.01
N GLU A 286 -15.51 9.04 1.72
CA GLU A 286 -16.77 8.91 2.43
C GLU A 286 -17.83 8.40 1.45
N ARG A 287 -18.62 7.41 1.86
CA ARG A 287 -19.76 6.90 1.07
C ARG A 287 -20.93 7.89 1.12
N ILE A 288 -21.47 8.27 -0.05
CA ILE A 288 -22.48 9.32 -0.16
C ILE A 288 -23.91 8.79 0.04
N ASP A 289 -24.19 7.56 -0.41
CA ASP A 289 -25.54 6.99 -0.57
C ASP A 289 -25.78 5.67 0.19
#